data_AF-Q1Q0R8-F1
#
_entry.id   AF-Q1Q0R8-F1
#
_cell.length_a   1.000
_cell.length_b   1.000
_cell.length_c   1.000
_cell.angle_alpha   90.00
_cell.angle_beta   90.00
_cell.angle_gamma   90.00
#
_symmetry.space_group_name_H-M   'P 1'
#
loop_
_entity.id
_entity.type
_entity.pdbx_description
1 polymer ?
#
loop_
_entity_poly.entity_id
_entity_poly.type
_entity_poly.pdbx_seq_one_letter_code
_entity_poly.pdbx_strand_id
1 'polypeptide(L)'
;MKRSIQNIVIDAIAFVGFILLTTTGMLMHYILPAGSRRFKTICGMDRHEWGNIHFWISVFFLCCLAVHLFLHWRWVANIFIGKSHERSGLRVALVIIGFIGVLVFAISPLLSPVNETNVERQGCDLCLSQDHKKIQVRGAMTFTEVAEESEVSVEYIIEKLGLPEDVDKKEHLGKLRKEYGFEIEDVRRIICEYKTKHP
;
A
#
# COMPACT_ATOMS: atom_id res chain seq x y z
N MET A 1 -6.43 22.48 41.82
CA MET A 1 -7.46 21.65 41.14
C MET A 1 -7.47 21.82 39.61
N LYS A 2 -7.49 23.05 39.06
CA LYS A 2 -7.60 23.26 37.59
C LYS A 2 -6.51 22.58 36.74
N ARG A 3 -5.23 22.62 37.15
CA ARG A 3 -4.13 21.97 36.41
C ARG A 3 -4.24 20.45 36.34
N SER A 4 -4.72 19.80 37.41
CA SER A 4 -4.92 18.35 37.41
C SER A 4 -6.05 17.93 36.47
N ILE A 5 -7.12 18.73 36.40
CA ILE A 5 -8.23 18.50 35.48
C ILE A 5 -7.76 18.70 34.03
N GLN A 6 -6.97 19.74 33.75
CA GLN A 6 -6.39 19.97 32.42
C GLN A 6 -5.54 18.79 31.94
N ASN A 7 -4.69 18.23 32.81
CA ASN A 7 -3.88 17.05 32.48
C ASN A 7 -4.76 15.83 32.20
N ILE A 8 -5.75 15.54 33.06
CA ILE A 8 -6.67 14.40 32.87
C ILE A 8 -7.44 14.53 31.55
N VAL A 9 -7.90 15.72 31.20
CA VAL A 9 -8.63 15.97 29.95
C VAL A 9 -7.72 15.71 28.74
N ILE A 10 -6.48 16.17 28.78
CA ILE A 10 -5.53 16.00 27.66
C ILE A 10 -5.12 14.53 27.51
N ASP A 11 -4.94 13.81 28.62
CA ASP A 11 -4.68 12.37 28.62
C ASP A 11 -5.86 11.59 28.03
N ALA A 12 -7.09 11.96 28.39
CA ALA A 12 -8.30 11.36 27.83
C ALA A 12 -8.44 11.62 26.33
N ILE A 13 -8.18 12.86 25.88
CA ILE A 13 -8.18 13.22 24.46
C ILE A 13 -7.11 12.44 23.69
N ALA A 14 -5.90 12.33 24.24
CA ALA A 14 -4.83 11.54 23.63
C ALA A 14 -5.23 10.06 23.53
N PHE A 15 -5.81 9.48 24.57
CA PHE A 15 -6.27 8.09 24.54
C PHE A 15 -7.35 7.83 23.49
N VAL A 16 -8.34 8.72 23.36
CA VAL A 16 -9.35 8.63 22.31
C VAL A 16 -8.71 8.78 20.92
N GLY A 17 -7.79 9.73 20.75
CA GLY A 17 -7.03 9.92 19.50
C GLY A 17 -6.25 8.67 19.11
N PHE A 18 -5.62 7.99 20.08
CA PHE A 18 -4.92 6.72 19.86
C PHE A 18 -5.86 5.63 19.34
N ILE A 19 -7.02 5.43 19.97
CA ILE A 19 -8.01 4.44 19.53
C ILE A 19 -8.47 4.73 18.10
N LEU A 20 -8.81 5.99 17.79
CA LEU A 20 -9.24 6.39 16.44
C LEU A 20 -8.15 6.15 15.40
N LEU A 21 -6.89 6.46 15.74
CA LEU A 21 -5.77 6.25 14.85
C LEU A 21 -5.51 4.75 14.59
N THR A 22 -5.51 3.93 15.63
CA THR A 22 -5.29 2.48 15.51
C THR A 22 -6.42 1.82 14.74
N THR A 23 -7.67 2.16 15.03
CA THR A 23 -8.84 1.58 14.35
C THR A 23 -8.88 1.96 12.87
N THR A 24 -8.64 3.22 12.52
CA THR A 24 -8.59 3.66 11.10
C THR A 24 -7.40 3.06 10.35
N GLY A 25 -6.23 2.93 10.99
CA GLY A 25 -5.08 2.24 10.40
C GLY A 25 -5.34 0.76 10.16
N MET A 26 -5.94 0.07 11.14
CA MET A 26 -6.32 -1.33 11.04
C MET A 26 -7.38 -1.55 9.95
N LEU A 27 -8.38 -0.67 9.87
CA LEU A 27 -9.41 -0.67 8.83
C LEU A 27 -8.78 -0.64 7.43
N MET A 28 -7.85 0.28 7.20
CA MET A 28 -7.17 0.39 5.91
C MET A 28 -6.26 -0.79 5.60
N HIS A 29 -5.58 -1.36 6.60
CA HIS A 29 -4.65 -2.46 6.38
C HIS A 29 -5.38 -3.79 6.08
N TYR A 30 -6.43 -4.11 6.84
CA TYR A 30 -7.10 -5.41 6.75
C TYR A 30 -8.33 -5.42 5.84
N ILE A 31 -9.08 -4.32 5.75
CA ILE A 31 -10.33 -4.29 4.97
C ILE A 31 -10.13 -3.72 3.56
N LEU A 32 -9.14 -2.84 3.38
CA LEU A 32 -8.78 -2.21 2.09
C LEU A 32 -7.33 -2.55 1.67
N PRO A 33 -6.96 -3.84 1.55
CA PRO A 33 -5.59 -4.22 1.21
C PRO A 33 -5.16 -3.65 -0.14
N ALA A 34 -3.93 -3.13 -0.20
CA ALA A 34 -3.35 -2.57 -1.42
C ALA A 34 -3.27 -3.64 -2.51
N GLY A 35 -3.78 -3.33 -3.71
CA GLY A 35 -3.67 -4.20 -4.89
C GLY A 35 -4.92 -5.01 -5.24
N SER A 36 -6.00 -4.94 -4.45
CA SER A 36 -7.25 -5.57 -4.86
C SER A 36 -7.88 -4.78 -6.02
N ARG A 37 -8.00 -5.40 -7.20
CA ARG A 37 -8.66 -4.89 -8.43
C ARG A 37 -10.16 -4.52 -8.27
N ARG A 38 -10.69 -4.54 -7.05
CA ARG A 38 -12.03 -4.03 -6.72
C ARG A 38 -11.88 -2.82 -5.82
N PHE A 39 -12.40 -1.68 -6.28
CA PHE A 39 -12.71 -0.54 -5.42
C PHE A 39 -13.80 -0.97 -4.44
N LYS A 40 -13.41 -1.54 -3.30
CA LYS A 40 -14.32 -1.74 -2.18
C LYS A 40 -14.51 -0.39 -1.52
N THR A 41 -15.71 0.17 -1.62
CA THR A 41 -16.10 1.35 -0.86
C THR A 41 -16.64 0.90 0.49
N ILE A 42 -16.19 1.55 1.56
CA ILE A 42 -16.74 1.36 2.91
C ILE A 42 -17.40 2.67 3.30
N CYS A 43 -18.69 2.63 3.63
CA CYS A 43 -19.52 3.82 3.85
C CYS A 43 -19.49 4.81 2.66
N GLY A 44 -19.39 4.30 1.43
CA GLY A 44 -19.33 5.12 0.21
C GLY A 44 -17.96 5.77 -0.06
N MET A 45 -17.01 5.65 0.87
CA MET A 45 -15.69 6.24 0.78
C MET A 45 -14.65 5.21 0.32
N ASP A 46 -13.73 5.64 -0.53
CA ASP A 46 -12.64 4.80 -1.01
C ASP A 46 -11.43 4.81 -0.06
N ARG A 47 -10.41 4.01 -0.38
CA ARG A 47 -9.17 3.94 0.41
C ARG A 47 -8.44 5.28 0.50
N HIS A 48 -8.53 6.12 -0.51
CA HIS A 48 -7.85 7.42 -0.54
C HIS A 48 -8.51 8.38 0.46
N GLU A 49 -9.84 8.41 0.50
CA GLU A 49 -10.59 9.24 1.44
C GLU A 49 -10.41 8.78 2.89
N TRP A 50 -10.46 7.46 3.14
CA TRP A 50 -10.11 6.89 4.45
C TRP A 50 -8.66 7.22 4.85
N GLY A 51 -7.74 7.23 3.88
CA GLY A 51 -6.36 7.66 4.06
C GLY A 51 -6.26 9.13 4.47
N ASN A 52 -7.04 10.01 3.84
CA ASN A 52 -7.06 11.44 4.18
C ASN A 52 -7.61 11.66 5.60
N ILE A 53 -8.69 10.96 6.00
CA ILE A 53 -9.21 11.01 7.37
C ILE A 53 -8.14 10.54 8.36
N HIS A 54 -7.54 9.38 8.11
CA HIS A 54 -6.50 8.83 8.97
C HIS A 54 -5.31 9.80 9.11
N PHE A 55 -4.90 10.45 8.01
CA PHE A 55 -3.82 11.43 8.02
C PHE A 55 -4.15 12.62 8.93
N TRP A 56 -5.32 13.23 8.81
CA TRP A 56 -5.70 14.35 9.68
C TRP A 56 -5.86 13.96 11.14
N ILE A 57 -6.39 12.75 11.42
CA ILE A 57 -6.43 12.20 12.79
C ILE A 57 -5.00 12.03 13.33
N SER A 58 -4.06 11.57 12.50
CA SER A 58 -2.64 11.43 12.87
C SER A 58 -2.00 12.77 13.24
N VAL A 59 -2.22 13.81 12.41
CA VAL A 59 -1.70 15.16 12.66
C VAL A 59 -2.28 15.73 13.96
N PHE A 60 -3.59 15.63 14.16
CA PHE A 60 -4.24 16.08 15.39
C PHE A 60 -3.71 15.34 16.63
N PHE A 61 -3.59 14.01 16.55
CA PHE A 61 -3.07 13.19 17.63
C PHE A 61 -1.61 13.54 17.95
N LEU A 62 -0.78 13.80 16.92
CA LEU A 62 0.60 14.24 17.10
C LEU A 62 0.69 15.58 17.83
N CYS A 63 -0.15 16.55 17.47
CA CYS A 63 -0.24 17.83 18.18
C CYS A 63 -0.67 17.63 19.64
N CYS A 64 -1.68 16.78 19.89
CA CYS A 64 -2.09 16.44 21.25
C CYS A 64 -0.96 15.80 22.06
N LEU A 65 -0.19 14.88 21.46
CA LEU A 65 0.94 14.22 22.10
C LEU A 65 2.06 15.22 22.45
N ALA A 66 2.33 16.19 21.57
CA ALA A 66 3.29 17.26 21.85
C ALA A 66 2.86 18.12 23.05
N VAL A 67 1.58 18.50 23.11
CA VAL A 67 1.02 19.24 24.26
C VAL A 67 1.04 18.40 25.52
N HIS A 68 0.65 17.13 25.46
CA HIS A 68 0.74 16.19 26.57
C HIS A 68 2.18 16.11 27.12
N LEU A 69 3.17 15.92 26.24
CA LEU A 69 4.58 15.86 26.64
C LEU A 69 5.06 17.17 27.28
N PHE A 70 4.67 18.32 26.74
CA PHE A 70 5.00 19.63 27.31
C PHE A 70 4.41 19.81 28.71
N LEU A 71 3.16 19.41 28.93
CA LEU A 71 2.51 19.49 30.24
C LEU A 71 3.12 18.52 31.26
N HIS A 72 3.55 17.36 30.81
CA HIS A 72 4.22 16.35 31.63
C HIS A 72 5.74 16.55 31.72
N TRP A 73 6.29 17.59 31.08
CA TRP A 73 7.74 17.84 30.99
C TRP A 73 8.46 17.85 32.34
N ARG A 74 7.80 18.36 33.40
CA ARG A 74 8.37 18.34 34.77
C ARG A 74 8.52 16.92 35.32
N TRP A 75 7.54 16.05 35.08
CA TRP A 75 7.63 14.64 35.45
C TRP A 75 8.71 13.93 34.63
N VAL A 76 8.78 14.22 33.33
CA VAL A 76 9.81 13.70 32.42
C VAL A 76 11.21 14.11 32.91
N ALA A 77 11.43 15.39 33.17
CA ALA A 77 12.70 15.90 33.71
C ALA A 77 13.04 15.26 35.07
N ASN A 78 12.05 15.05 35.94
CA ASN A 78 12.25 14.37 37.22
C ASN A 78 12.60 12.89 37.07
N ILE A 79 12.15 12.22 36.00
CA ILE A 79 12.56 10.84 35.68
C ILE A 79 14.01 10.80 35.22
N PHE A 80 14.44 11.78 34.41
CA PHE A 80 15.81 11.82 33.89
C PHE A 80 16.83 12.34 34.91
N ILE A 81 16.44 13.23 35.83
CA ILE A 81 17.32 13.90 36.80
C ILE A 81 17.21 13.27 38.20
N GLY A 82 16.18 12.46 38.46
CA GLY A 82 15.91 11.86 39.77
C GLY A 82 17.05 10.98 40.28
N LYS A 83 17.51 11.25 41.52
CA LYS A 83 18.61 10.52 42.17
C LYS A 83 18.43 9.00 42.05
N SER A 84 19.50 8.34 41.60
CA SER A 84 19.58 6.90 41.41
C SER A 84 19.36 6.15 42.73
N HIS A 85 18.16 5.66 42.96
CA HIS A 85 17.99 4.49 43.83
C HIS A 85 18.30 3.24 42.99
N GLU A 86 18.89 2.19 43.55
CA GLU A 86 19.51 1.05 42.84
C GLU A 86 18.64 0.36 41.75
N ARG A 87 17.32 0.60 41.70
CA ARG A 87 16.40 0.14 40.63
C ARG A 87 16.23 1.14 39.46
N SER A 88 16.92 2.27 39.46
CA SER A 88 16.80 3.37 38.51
C SER A 88 17.46 3.07 37.16
N GLY A 89 18.55 2.29 37.15
CA GLY A 89 19.28 1.95 35.92
C GLY A 89 18.43 1.17 34.91
N LEU A 90 17.55 0.29 35.40
CA LEU A 90 16.65 -0.50 34.54
C LEU A 90 15.62 0.38 33.82
N ARG A 91 15.10 1.42 34.48
CA ARG A 91 14.13 2.35 33.85
C ARG A 91 14.78 3.19 32.75
N VAL A 92 15.99 3.69 33.01
CA VAL A 92 16.77 4.44 32.01
C VAL A 92 17.14 3.53 30.84
N ALA A 93 17.55 2.29 31.11
CA ALA A 93 17.83 1.31 30.06
C ALA A 93 16.59 1.02 29.19
N LEU A 94 15.41 0.83 29.79
CA LEU A 94 14.17 0.63 29.04
C LEU A 94 13.81 1.85 28.17
N VAL A 95 14.03 3.08 28.65
CA VAL A 95 13.80 4.30 27.86
C VAL A 95 14.77 4.37 26.68
N ILE A 96 16.06 4.08 26.89
CA ILE A 96 17.07 4.09 25.83
C ILE A 96 16.77 3.01 24.79
N ILE A 97 16.46 1.78 25.22
CA ILE A 97 16.09 0.67 24.33
C ILE A 97 14.84 1.02 23.53
N GLY A 98 13.81 1.57 24.17
CA GLY A 98 12.59 2.03 23.51
C GLY A 98 12.87 3.12 22.47
N PHE A 99 13.70 4.11 22.80
CA PHE A 99 14.08 5.19 21.89
C PHE A 99 14.88 4.69 20.68
N ILE A 100 15.86 3.80 20.90
CA ILE A 100 16.61 3.14 19.83
C ILE A 100 15.67 2.34 18.93
N GLY A 101 14.73 1.59 19.51
CA GLY A 101 13.72 0.84 18.76
C GLY A 101 12.87 1.75 17.86
N VAL A 102 12.38 2.88 18.38
CA VAL A 102 11.62 3.86 17.60
C VAL A 102 12.45 4.43 16.45
N LEU A 103 13.71 4.77 16.68
CA LEU A 103 14.61 5.26 15.63
C LEU A 103 14.83 4.21 14.53
N VAL A 104 15.06 2.96 14.90
CA VAL A 104 15.23 1.86 13.93
C VAL A 104 13.95 1.66 13.11
N PHE A 105 12.77 1.65 13.74
CA PHE A 105 11.49 1.54 13.03
C PHE A 105 11.22 2.74 12.12
N ALA A 106 11.57 3.96 12.54
CA ALA A 106 11.39 5.16 11.71
C ALA A 106 12.33 5.19 10.49
N ILE A 107 13.54 4.66 10.64
CA ILE A 107 14.56 4.61 9.58
C ILE A 107 14.38 3.37 8.68
N SER A 108 13.71 2.31 9.16
CA SER A 108 13.51 1.06 8.44
C SER A 108 12.85 1.21 7.06
N PRO A 109 11.79 2.03 6.86
CA PRO A 109 11.22 2.27 5.54
C PRO A 109 12.18 2.95 4.56
N LEU A 110 13.14 3.73 5.07
CA LEU A 110 14.14 4.43 4.26
C LEU A 110 15.28 3.49 3.84
N LEU A 111 15.57 2.48 4.67
CA LEU A 111 16.58 1.45 4.41
C LEU A 111 16.02 0.23 3.69
N SER A 112 14.70 0.04 3.66
CA SER A 112 14.08 -1.04 2.90
C SER A 112 14.40 -0.81 1.43
N PRO A 113 15.26 -1.62 0.80
CA PRO A 113 15.40 -1.54 -0.64
C PRO A 113 14.01 -1.78 -1.24
N VAL A 114 13.64 -0.96 -2.22
CA VAL A 114 12.47 -1.24 -3.05
C VAL A 114 12.83 -2.48 -3.86
N ASN A 115 12.61 -3.65 -3.28
CA ASN A 115 12.67 -4.90 -4.01
C ASN A 115 11.44 -4.91 -4.90
N GLU A 116 11.56 -4.26 -6.06
CA GLU A 116 10.83 -4.68 -7.24
C GLU A 116 11.10 -6.18 -7.34
N THR A 117 10.11 -7.02 -7.03
CA THR A 117 10.16 -8.45 -7.31
C THR A 117 10.20 -8.60 -8.83
N ASN A 118 11.39 -8.38 -9.40
CA ASN A 118 11.70 -8.45 -10.83
C ASN A 118 11.68 -9.90 -11.35
N VAL A 119 11.39 -10.87 -10.49
CA VAL A 119 11.37 -12.29 -10.83
C VAL A 119 10.23 -12.63 -11.82
N GLU A 120 9.16 -11.82 -11.87
CA GLU A 120 8.10 -11.99 -12.87
C GLU A 120 8.26 -11.06 -14.10
N ARG A 121 8.98 -9.94 -13.97
CA ARG A 121 9.23 -9.01 -15.10
C ARG A 121 10.38 -9.44 -16.01
N GLN A 122 11.43 -10.08 -15.48
CA GLN A 122 12.59 -10.50 -16.29
C GLN A 122 12.22 -11.50 -17.39
N GLY A 123 11.18 -12.32 -17.21
CA GLY A 123 10.69 -13.21 -18.28
C GLY A 123 10.06 -12.45 -19.46
N CYS A 124 9.30 -11.39 -19.18
CA CYS A 124 8.62 -10.61 -20.23
C CYS A 124 9.57 -9.58 -20.88
N ASP A 125 10.49 -8.97 -20.12
CA ASP A 125 11.49 -8.06 -20.69
C ASP A 125 12.50 -8.77 -21.59
N LEU A 126 12.88 -10.02 -21.27
CA LEU A 126 13.77 -10.80 -22.13
C LEU A 126 13.11 -11.12 -23.48
N CYS A 127 11.84 -11.54 -23.48
CA CYS A 127 11.04 -11.72 -24.71
C CYS A 127 10.89 -10.43 -25.51
N LEU A 128 10.68 -9.28 -24.85
CA LEU A 128 10.60 -7.97 -25.51
C LEU A 128 11.94 -7.51 -26.09
N SER A 129 13.06 -7.99 -25.56
CA SER A 129 14.41 -7.62 -26.00
C SER A 129 14.96 -8.52 -27.12
N GLN A 130 14.55 -9.79 -27.18
CA GLN A 130 15.00 -10.72 -28.24
C GLN A 130 14.23 -10.56 -29.54
N ASP A 131 12.96 -10.13 -29.50
CA ASP A 131 12.14 -9.90 -30.69
C ASP A 131 12.09 -8.40 -31.00
N HIS A 132 13.05 -7.91 -31.80
CA HIS A 132 13.19 -6.49 -32.15
C HIS A 132 11.99 -5.89 -32.93
N LYS A 133 10.90 -6.65 -33.09
CA LYS A 133 9.56 -6.13 -33.37
C LYS A 133 8.86 -5.85 -32.04
N LYS A 134 8.94 -4.60 -31.59
CA LYS A 134 8.10 -4.09 -30.49
C LYS A 134 6.62 -4.35 -30.85
N ILE A 135 6.02 -5.43 -30.35
CA ILE A 135 4.61 -5.75 -30.60
C ILE A 135 3.80 -4.60 -30.02
N GLN A 136 3.28 -3.73 -30.89
CA GLN A 136 2.60 -2.52 -30.49
C GLN A 136 1.13 -2.82 -30.25
N VAL A 137 0.83 -3.55 -29.17
CA VAL A 137 -0.56 -3.78 -28.77
C VAL A 137 -1.21 -2.44 -28.40
N ARG A 138 -2.15 -1.97 -29.23
CA ARG A 138 -2.92 -0.73 -29.03
C ARG A 138 -4.36 -1.07 -28.70
N GLY A 139 -5.03 -0.19 -27.94
CA GLY A 139 -6.45 -0.38 -27.60
C GLY A 139 -7.39 -0.28 -28.80
N ALA A 140 -6.90 0.22 -29.93
CA ALA A 140 -7.64 0.24 -31.19
C ALA A 140 -7.55 -1.09 -31.96
N MET A 141 -6.79 -2.08 -31.47
CA MET A 141 -6.70 -3.37 -32.13
C MET A 141 -7.81 -4.32 -31.70
N THR A 142 -8.14 -5.30 -32.54
CA THR A 142 -9.03 -6.42 -32.21
C THR A 142 -8.23 -7.61 -31.66
N PHE A 143 -8.91 -8.60 -31.06
CA PHE A 143 -8.23 -9.84 -30.64
C PHE A 143 -7.61 -10.58 -31.83
N THR A 144 -8.27 -10.56 -32.99
CA THR A 144 -7.76 -11.16 -34.22
C THR A 144 -6.49 -10.46 -34.72
N GLU A 145 -6.47 -9.13 -34.73
CA GLU A 145 -5.30 -8.35 -35.15
C GLU A 145 -4.11 -8.56 -34.21
N VAL A 146 -4.35 -8.60 -32.90
CA VAL A 146 -3.28 -8.86 -31.93
C VAL A 146 -2.76 -10.28 -32.04
N ALA A 147 -3.64 -11.26 -32.22
CA ALA A 147 -3.26 -12.66 -32.43
C ALA A 147 -2.40 -12.84 -33.68
N GLU A 148 -2.78 -12.20 -34.79
CA GLU A 148 -2.03 -12.23 -36.05
C GLU A 148 -0.66 -11.54 -35.93
N GLU A 149 -0.60 -10.38 -35.28
CA GLU A 149 0.66 -9.64 -35.11
C GLU A 149 1.62 -10.30 -34.11
N SER A 150 1.10 -11.01 -33.11
CA SER A 150 1.89 -11.64 -32.05
C SER A 150 2.14 -13.14 -32.23
N GLU A 151 1.56 -13.77 -33.26
CA GLU A 151 1.61 -15.22 -33.52
C GLU A 151 1.04 -16.07 -32.36
N VAL A 152 0.05 -15.53 -31.63
CA VAL A 152 -0.63 -16.20 -30.51
C VAL A 152 -2.08 -16.48 -30.89
N SER A 153 -2.65 -17.62 -30.47
CA SER A 153 -4.06 -17.93 -30.76
C SER A 153 -5.02 -17.01 -29.99
N VAL A 154 -6.13 -16.63 -30.64
CA VAL A 154 -7.18 -15.79 -30.03
C VAL A 154 -7.80 -16.50 -28.82
N GLU A 155 -7.99 -17.81 -28.93
CA GLU A 155 -8.57 -18.66 -27.91
C GLU A 155 -7.74 -18.66 -26.63
N TYR A 156 -6.40 -18.71 -26.75
CA TYR A 156 -5.50 -18.65 -25.61
C TYR A 156 -5.59 -17.32 -24.86
N ILE A 157 -5.68 -16.21 -25.60
CA ILE A 157 -5.79 -14.87 -25.02
C ILE A 157 -7.13 -14.73 -24.27
N ILE A 158 -8.24 -15.18 -24.86
CA ILE A 158 -9.57 -15.13 -24.26
C ILE A 158 -9.63 -15.98 -22.99
N GLU A 159 -9.13 -17.21 -23.04
CA GLU A 159 -9.07 -18.13 -21.89
C GLU A 159 -8.26 -17.52 -20.73
N LYS A 160 -7.07 -16.97 -21.04
CA LYS A 160 -6.18 -16.38 -20.03
C LYS A 160 -6.69 -15.07 -19.45
N LEU A 161 -7.46 -14.30 -20.22
CA LEU A 161 -8.15 -13.12 -19.72
C LEU A 161 -9.40 -13.47 -18.90
N GLY A 162 -9.83 -14.74 -18.88
CA GLY A 162 -11.05 -15.18 -18.20
C GLY A 162 -12.32 -14.62 -18.82
N LEU A 163 -12.29 -14.37 -20.14
CA LEU A 163 -13.40 -13.84 -20.89
C LEU A 163 -14.35 -14.98 -21.34
N PRO A 164 -15.66 -14.72 -21.48
CA PRO A 164 -16.57 -15.75 -21.96
C PRO A 164 -16.31 -16.10 -23.44
N GLU A 165 -16.57 -17.35 -23.84
CA GLU A 165 -16.23 -17.85 -25.18
C GLU A 165 -17.04 -17.18 -26.31
N ASP A 166 -18.12 -16.47 -25.98
CA ASP A 166 -19.02 -15.78 -26.91
C ASP A 166 -18.60 -14.33 -27.23
N VAL A 167 -17.43 -13.90 -26.75
CA VAL A 167 -16.93 -12.54 -26.99
C VAL A 167 -16.75 -12.25 -28.48
N ASP A 168 -17.18 -11.05 -28.88
CA ASP A 168 -16.97 -10.55 -30.23
C ASP A 168 -15.47 -10.33 -30.50
N LYS A 169 -14.86 -11.31 -31.18
CA LYS A 169 -13.44 -11.33 -31.55
C LYS A 169 -13.03 -10.15 -32.46
N LYS A 170 -14.00 -9.51 -33.13
CA LYS A 170 -13.80 -8.38 -34.05
C LYS A 170 -13.98 -7.02 -33.36
N GLU A 171 -14.39 -7.01 -32.11
CA GLU A 171 -14.54 -5.77 -31.35
C GLU A 171 -13.17 -5.26 -30.89
N HIS A 172 -13.06 -3.94 -30.74
CA HIS A 172 -11.81 -3.32 -30.32
C HIS A 172 -11.51 -3.64 -28.85
N LEU A 173 -10.25 -4.01 -28.57
CA LEU A 173 -9.72 -4.28 -27.24
C LEU A 173 -10.04 -3.16 -26.25
N GLY A 174 -10.03 -1.90 -26.68
CA GLY A 174 -10.33 -0.76 -25.82
C GLY A 174 -11.79 -0.69 -25.35
N LYS A 175 -12.74 -1.24 -26.09
CA LYS A 175 -14.15 -1.33 -25.68
C LYS A 175 -14.35 -2.54 -24.77
N LEU A 176 -13.79 -3.69 -25.16
CA LEU A 176 -13.79 -4.90 -24.34
C LEU A 176 -13.10 -4.68 -22.99
N ARG A 177 -12.04 -3.87 -22.96
CA ARG A 177 -11.36 -3.39 -21.75
C ARG A 177 -12.33 -2.75 -20.76
N LYS A 178 -13.21 -1.89 -21.26
CA LYS A 178 -14.20 -1.17 -20.44
C LYS A 178 -15.34 -2.08 -19.99
N GLU A 179 -15.71 -3.03 -20.83
CA GLU A 179 -16.82 -3.96 -20.59
C GLU A 179 -16.46 -5.06 -19.59
N TYR A 180 -15.27 -5.66 -19.74
CA TYR A 180 -14.82 -6.81 -18.94
C TYR A 180 -13.77 -6.46 -17.87
N GLY A 181 -13.24 -5.24 -17.88
CA GLY A 181 -12.41 -4.72 -16.78
C GLY A 181 -10.98 -5.26 -16.71
N PHE A 182 -10.39 -5.66 -17.82
CA PHE A 182 -8.96 -5.99 -17.93
C PHE A 182 -8.14 -4.77 -18.39
N GLU A 183 -6.80 -4.81 -18.35
CA GLU A 183 -5.92 -3.76 -18.88
C GLU A 183 -5.18 -4.20 -20.15
N ILE A 184 -4.75 -3.24 -20.99
CA ILE A 184 -3.94 -3.55 -22.19
C ILE A 184 -2.62 -4.24 -21.81
N GLU A 185 -2.08 -3.89 -20.64
CA GLU A 185 -0.87 -4.51 -20.11
C GLU A 185 -1.06 -6.00 -19.79
N ASP A 186 -2.28 -6.42 -19.43
CA ASP A 186 -2.59 -7.82 -19.17
C ASP A 186 -2.49 -8.64 -20.46
N VAL A 187 -2.94 -8.09 -21.58
CA VAL A 187 -2.83 -8.71 -22.91
C VAL A 187 -1.37 -8.89 -23.31
N ARG A 188 -0.54 -7.86 -23.12
CA ARG A 188 0.91 -7.93 -23.41
C ARG A 188 1.60 -8.99 -22.56
N ARG A 189 1.26 -9.08 -21.28
CA ARG A 189 1.81 -10.08 -20.36
C ARG A 189 1.44 -11.51 -20.76
N ILE A 190 0.20 -11.74 -21.20
CA ILE A 190 -0.25 -13.06 -21.67
C ILE A 190 0.53 -13.48 -22.93
N ILE A 191 0.75 -12.55 -23.86
CA ILE A 191 1.54 -12.80 -25.08
C ILE A 191 2.99 -13.16 -24.71
N CYS A 192 3.61 -12.41 -23.79
CA CYS A 192 4.94 -12.76 -23.24
C CYS A 192 4.95 -14.17 -22.62
N GLU A 193 3.95 -14.51 -21.80
CA GLU A 193 3.86 -15.83 -21.16
C GLU A 193 3.71 -16.95 -22.20
N TYR A 194 2.98 -16.71 -23.28
CA TYR A 194 2.82 -17.68 -24.36
C TYR A 194 4.15 -17.94 -25.07
N LYS A 195 4.84 -16.88 -25.51
CA LYS A 195 6.12 -16.98 -26.23
C LYS A 195 7.25 -17.57 -25.38
N THR A 196 7.26 -17.32 -24.07
CA THR A 196 8.24 -17.97 -23.16
C THR A 196 8.00 -19.46 -22.99
N LYS A 197 6.74 -19.93 -23.07
CA LYS A 197 6.39 -21.34 -22.97
C LYS A 197 6.49 -22.10 -24.30
N HIS A 198 6.44 -21.39 -25.43
CA HIS A 198 6.46 -21.95 -26.79
C HIS A 198 7.45 -21.14 -27.66
N PRO A 199 8.78 -21.41 -27.52
CA PRO A 199 9.81 -20.72 -28.29
C PRO A 199 9.82 -21.10 -29.78
#